data_AF-M8DUY5-F1
#
_entry.id   AF-M8DUY5-F1
#
_cell.length_a   1.000
_cell.length_b   1.000
_cell.length_c   1.000
_cell.angle_alpha   90.00
_cell.angle_beta   90.00
_cell.angle_gamma   90.00
#
_symmetry.space_group_name_H-M   'P 1'
#
loop_
_entity.id
_entity.type
_entity.pdbx_description
1 polymer ?
#
loop_
_entity_poly.entity_id
_entity_poly.type
_entity_poly.pdbx_seq_one_letter_code
_entity_poly.pdbx_strand_id
1 'polypeptide(L)'
;MKSIKPGRGPSAMGAAGSIFAVIFGIFWTIMAFVITQDSPFPVVGIIFPAFGLLFIGMGIAQAVYHYKNATGKERMSLFDITDSREEGDPLHRHFSSTSSVSEQNTGRFCPYCGEPVEAEYRFCPKCGKSMPSSG
;
A
#
# COMPACT_ATOMS: atom_id res chain seq x y z
N MET A 1 11.67 -3.61 7.65
CA MET A 1 10.50 -2.88 7.08
C MET A 1 10.78 -1.43 6.68
N LYS A 2 10.52 -1.10 5.41
CA LYS A 2 10.26 0.28 4.94
C LYS A 2 8.75 0.45 4.79
N SER A 3 8.27 1.69 4.65
CA SER A 3 6.82 1.90 4.41
C SER A 3 6.59 3.07 3.47
N ILE A 4 5.60 2.92 2.58
CA ILE A 4 5.19 3.97 1.65
C ILE A 4 4.07 4.76 2.30
N LYS A 5 4.26 6.07 2.47
CA LYS A 5 3.26 6.96 3.09
C LYS A 5 2.37 7.62 2.02
N PRO A 6 1.08 7.85 2.28
CA PRO A 6 0.22 8.59 1.37
C PRO A 6 0.67 10.05 1.25
N GLY A 7 0.44 10.62 0.07
CA GLY A 7 0.70 12.04 -0.20
C GLY A 7 -0.17 12.96 0.64
N ARG A 8 0.36 14.12 1.04
CA ARG A 8 -0.39 15.10 1.84
C ARG A 8 -1.55 15.72 1.06
N GLY A 9 -1.38 16.00 -0.22
CA GLY A 9 -2.44 16.54 -1.09
C GLY A 9 -3.66 15.61 -1.18
N PRO A 10 -3.51 14.34 -1.60
CA PRO A 10 -4.60 13.36 -1.60
C PRO A 10 -5.23 13.16 -0.22
N SER A 11 -4.42 13.16 0.86
CA SER A 11 -4.93 13.04 2.22
C SER A 11 -5.76 14.28 2.62
N ALA A 12 -5.31 15.49 2.29
CA ALA A 12 -6.05 16.72 2.57
C ALA A 12 -7.36 16.79 1.77
N MET A 13 -7.35 16.39 0.50
CA MET A 13 -8.56 16.28 -0.31
C MET A 13 -9.53 15.25 0.27
N GLY A 14 -9.04 14.09 0.72
CA GLY A 14 -9.84 13.09 1.41
C GLY A 14 -10.46 13.61 2.71
N ALA A 15 -9.72 14.41 3.48
CA ALA A 15 -10.22 15.04 4.72
C ALA A 15 -11.30 16.08 4.41
N ALA A 16 -11.09 16.95 3.42
CA ALA A 16 -12.08 17.93 3.01
C ALA A 16 -13.37 17.27 2.47
N GLY A 17 -13.21 16.23 1.63
CA GLY A 17 -14.34 15.48 1.07
C GLY A 17 -15.15 14.75 2.15
N SER A 18 -14.49 14.17 3.15
CA SER A 18 -15.17 13.50 4.27
C SER A 18 -15.88 14.47 5.21
N ILE A 19 -15.33 15.66 5.47
CA ILE A 19 -16.04 16.73 6.20
C ILE A 19 -17.30 17.15 5.44
N PHE A 20 -17.19 17.37 4.13
CA PHE A 20 -18.36 17.67 3.29
C PHE A 20 -19.41 16.55 3.34
N ALA A 21 -18.98 15.29 3.26
CA ALA A 21 -19.86 14.15 3.37
C ALA A 21 -20.58 14.09 4.73
N VAL A 22 -19.91 14.40 5.84
CA VAL A 22 -20.55 14.48 7.17
C VAL A 22 -21.63 15.56 7.21
N ILE A 23 -21.33 16.77 6.73
CA ILE A 23 -22.30 17.88 6.69
C ILE A 23 -23.52 17.50 5.85
N PHE A 24 -23.29 16.93 4.66
CA PHE A 24 -24.35 16.43 3.81
C PHE A 24 -25.14 15.30 4.47
N GLY A 25 -24.47 14.37 5.13
CA GLY A 25 -25.09 13.25 5.84
C GLY A 25 -26.01 13.72 6.97
N ILE A 26 -25.61 14.74 7.72
CA ILE A 26 -26.45 15.36 8.76
C ILE A 26 -27.72 15.94 8.13
N PHE A 27 -27.57 16.76 7.09
CA PHE A 27 -28.69 17.34 6.36
C PHE A 27 -29.63 16.26 5.83
N TRP A 28 -29.08 15.24 5.16
CA TRP A 28 -29.83 14.13 4.60
C TRP A 28 -30.56 13.32 5.68
N THR A 29 -29.95 13.08 6.84
CA THR A 29 -30.57 12.32 7.94
C THR A 29 -31.77 13.06 8.52
N ILE A 30 -31.66 14.38 8.69
CA ILE A 30 -32.78 15.23 9.14
C ILE A 30 -33.92 15.17 8.11
N MET A 31 -33.61 15.36 6.83
CA MET A 31 -34.61 15.28 5.76
C MET A 31 -35.26 13.90 5.71
N ALA A 32 -34.48 12.82 5.83
CA ALA A 32 -34.97 11.45 5.85
C ALA A 32 -35.97 11.23 6.99
N PHE A 33 -35.66 11.71 8.20
CA PHE A 33 -36.59 11.61 9.33
C PHE A 33 -37.90 12.37 9.07
N VAL A 34 -37.83 13.59 8.53
CA VAL A 34 -39.00 14.43 8.24
C VAL A 34 -39.93 13.79 7.19
N ILE A 35 -39.37 13.16 6.14
CA ILE A 35 -40.18 12.58 5.07
C ILE A 35 -40.71 11.17 5.40
N THR A 36 -40.03 10.42 6.27
CA THR A 36 -40.42 9.03 6.59
C THR A 36 -41.21 8.86 7.89
N GLN A 37 -41.43 9.94 8.66
CA GLN A 37 -42.16 9.88 9.94
C GLN A 37 -43.59 9.33 9.81
N ASP A 38 -44.32 9.70 8.75
CA ASP A 38 -45.72 9.28 8.50
C ASP A 38 -45.80 8.11 7.50
N SER A 39 -44.71 7.34 7.39
CA SER A 39 -44.63 6.21 6.48
C SER A 39 -45.70 5.15 6.81
N PRO A 40 -46.49 4.68 5.81
CA PRO A 40 -47.38 3.52 5.97
C PRO A 40 -46.64 2.24 6.35
N PHE A 41 -45.33 2.20 6.14
CA PHE A 41 -44.44 1.09 6.47
C PHE A 41 -43.46 1.53 7.58
N PRO A 42 -43.66 1.14 8.85
CA PRO A 42 -42.86 1.61 10.00
C PRO A 42 -41.35 1.36 9.86
N VAL A 43 -40.99 0.27 9.17
CA VAL A 43 -39.61 -0.12 8.91
C VAL A 43 -38.85 0.96 8.12
N VAL A 44 -39.52 1.65 7.19
CA VAL A 44 -38.94 2.72 6.37
C VAL A 44 -38.59 3.94 7.22
N GLY A 45 -39.44 4.27 8.20
CA GLY A 45 -39.21 5.34 9.18
C GLY A 45 -37.93 5.18 9.99
N ILE A 46 -37.46 3.93 10.15
CA ILE A 46 -36.29 3.59 10.97
C ILE A 46 -35.05 3.42 10.10
N ILE A 47 -35.14 2.65 8.99
CA ILE A 47 -33.96 2.29 8.18
C ILE A 47 -33.30 3.52 7.57
N PHE A 48 -34.08 4.45 7.02
CA PHE A 48 -33.52 5.61 6.31
C PHE A 48 -32.71 6.51 7.26
N PRO A 49 -33.25 7.00 8.39
CA PRO A 49 -32.44 7.75 9.36
C PRO A 49 -31.27 6.95 9.94
N ALA A 50 -31.45 5.64 10.22
CA ALA A 50 -30.37 4.79 10.73
C ALA A 50 -29.20 4.67 9.74
N PHE A 51 -29.49 4.53 8.45
CA PHE A 51 -28.47 4.55 7.40
C PHE A 51 -27.70 5.87 7.39
N GLY A 52 -28.39 6.99 7.58
CA GLY A 52 -27.78 8.32 7.68
C GLY A 52 -26.79 8.44 8.84
N LEU A 53 -27.15 7.92 10.01
CA LEU A 53 -26.26 7.87 11.18
C LEU A 53 -25.01 7.01 10.92
N LEU A 54 -25.16 5.86 10.28
CA LEU A 54 -24.04 5.01 9.87
C LEU A 54 -23.13 5.74 8.89
N PHE A 55 -23.72 6.38 7.86
CA PHE A 55 -22.99 7.17 6.86
C PHE A 55 -22.19 8.31 7.50
N ILE A 56 -22.78 9.05 8.45
CA ILE A 56 -22.09 10.09 9.23
C ILE A 56 -20.92 9.49 10.00
N GLY A 57 -21.12 8.36 10.69
CA GLY A 57 -20.06 7.67 11.43
C GLY A 57 -18.88 7.27 10.53
N MET A 58 -19.17 6.72 9.35
CA MET A 58 -18.17 6.41 8.33
C MET A 58 -17.43 7.66 7.84
N GLY A 59 -18.17 8.75 7.59
CA GLY A 59 -17.60 10.04 7.21
C GLY A 59 -16.64 10.61 8.26
N ILE A 60 -17.00 10.53 9.55
CA ILE A 60 -16.14 10.95 10.65
C ILE A 60 -14.86 10.11 10.71
N ALA A 61 -14.97 8.79 10.61
CA ALA A 61 -13.81 7.90 10.61
C ALA A 61 -12.84 8.24 9.46
N GLN A 62 -13.37 8.47 8.26
CA GLN A 62 -12.59 8.91 7.11
C GLN A 62 -11.95 10.29 7.31
N ALA A 63 -12.69 11.25 7.89
CA ALA A 63 -12.16 12.57 8.20
C ALA A 63 -10.98 12.50 9.16
N VAL A 64 -11.09 11.71 10.22
CA VAL A 64 -10.00 11.50 11.20
C VAL A 64 -8.79 10.83 10.53
N TYR A 65 -9.00 9.76 9.77
CA TYR A 65 -7.93 9.04 9.08
C TYR A 65 -7.16 9.94 8.11
N HIS A 66 -7.89 10.62 7.23
CA HIS A 66 -7.30 11.49 6.23
C HIS A 66 -6.69 12.75 6.82
N TYR A 67 -7.29 13.34 7.86
CA TYR A 67 -6.73 14.49 8.57
C TYR A 67 -5.40 14.12 9.23
N LYS A 68 -5.34 12.99 9.96
CA LYS A 68 -4.10 12.48 10.56
C LYS A 68 -3.01 12.28 9.50
N ASN A 69 -3.36 11.75 8.33
CA ASN A 69 -2.41 11.55 7.24
C ASN A 69 -2.00 12.86 6.53
N ALA A 70 -2.86 13.88 6.51
CA ALA A 70 -2.57 15.17 5.90
C ALA A 70 -1.64 16.04 6.77
N THR A 71 -1.86 16.05 8.09
CA THR A 71 -1.15 16.94 9.03
C THR A 71 -0.06 16.24 9.84
N GLY A 72 -0.21 14.94 10.11
CA GLY A 72 0.70 14.18 10.98
C GLY A 72 2.16 14.13 10.50
N LYS A 73 3.08 14.03 11.47
CA LYS A 73 4.49 13.68 11.21
C LYS A 73 4.60 12.19 10.87
N GLU A 74 3.92 11.36 11.65
CA GLU A 74 3.83 9.90 11.45
C GLU A 74 2.49 9.53 10.81
N ARG A 75 2.58 9.11 9.55
CA ARG A 75 1.42 8.77 8.70
C ARG A 75 1.23 7.26 8.64
N MET A 76 0.00 6.82 8.44
CA MET A 76 -0.29 5.42 8.14
C MET A 76 0.34 5.05 6.80
N SER A 77 0.88 3.84 6.66
CA SER A 77 1.42 3.38 5.38
C SER A 77 0.31 2.92 4.44
N LEU A 78 0.50 3.14 3.14
CA LEU A 78 -0.35 2.60 2.09
C LEU A 78 -0.12 1.09 1.91
N PHE A 79 1.14 0.68 2.03
CA PHE A 79 1.58 -0.69 1.85
C PHE A 79 2.49 -1.06 3.00
N ASP A 80 2.38 -2.31 3.43
CA ASP A 80 3.39 -2.94 4.27
C ASP A 80 4.44 -3.56 3.36
N ILE A 81 5.71 -3.21 3.58
CA ILE A 81 6.82 -3.76 2.79
C ILE A 81 7.59 -4.70 3.70
N THR A 82 7.35 -5.98 3.49
CA THR A 82 8.00 -7.09 4.16
C THR A 82 9.14 -7.64 3.31
N ASP A 83 10.18 -8.13 3.98
CA ASP A 83 11.27 -8.86 3.33
C ASP A 83 11.02 -10.37 3.40
N SER A 84 11.70 -11.16 2.56
CA SER A 84 11.58 -12.63 2.53
C SER A 84 11.90 -13.36 3.84
N ARG A 85 12.55 -12.66 4.79
CA ARG A 85 12.81 -13.16 6.16
C ARG A 85 11.64 -12.97 7.11
N GLU A 86 10.78 -11.99 6.84
CA GLU A 86 9.59 -11.66 7.64
C GLU A 86 8.38 -12.46 7.09
N GLU A 87 8.09 -12.29 5.79
CA GLU A 87 7.02 -12.99 5.09
C GLU A 87 7.48 -13.37 3.67
N GLY A 88 7.34 -14.65 3.30
CA GLY A 88 7.72 -15.14 1.98
C GLY A 88 6.63 -14.92 0.94
N ASP A 89 7.00 -14.45 -0.25
CA ASP A 89 6.07 -14.32 -1.38
C ASP A 89 5.75 -15.72 -1.97
N PRO A 90 4.49 -16.17 -1.99
CA PRO A 90 4.10 -17.46 -2.56
C PRO A 90 4.45 -17.58 -4.05
N LEU A 91 4.47 -16.48 -4.79
CA LEU A 91 4.83 -16.46 -6.21
C LEU A 91 6.32 -16.76 -6.42
N HIS A 92 7.18 -16.39 -5.45
CA HIS A 92 8.62 -16.64 -5.53
C HIS A 92 8.91 -18.14 -5.71
N ARG A 93 8.16 -19.03 -5.03
CA ARG A 93 8.31 -20.49 -5.19
C ARG A 93 8.00 -20.97 -6.63
N HIS A 94 7.03 -20.35 -7.29
CA HIS A 94 6.56 -20.78 -8.61
C HIS A 94 7.44 -20.29 -9.76
N PHE A 95 8.11 -19.15 -9.60
CA PHE A 95 9.04 -18.61 -10.59
C PHE A 95 10.48 -19.09 -10.38
N SER A 96 10.88 -19.37 -9.13
CA SER A 96 12.20 -19.97 -8.83
C SER A 96 12.33 -21.42 -9.32
N SER A 97 11.23 -22.14 -9.60
CA SER A 97 11.29 -23.47 -10.22
C SER A 97 11.58 -23.45 -11.73
N THR A 98 11.37 -22.31 -12.41
CA THR A 98 11.65 -22.16 -13.85
C THR A 98 12.99 -21.47 -14.10
N SER A 99 13.41 -20.63 -13.17
CA SER A 99 14.75 -20.07 -13.14
C SER A 99 15.63 -20.95 -12.26
N SER A 100 16.17 -22.03 -12.82
CA SER A 100 17.39 -22.64 -12.30
C SER A 100 18.57 -21.69 -12.49
N VAL A 101 18.51 -20.49 -11.91
CA VAL A 101 19.72 -19.84 -11.44
C VAL A 101 20.02 -20.57 -10.15
N SER A 102 20.76 -21.65 -10.32
CA SER A 102 21.48 -22.29 -9.24
C SER A 102 22.12 -21.19 -8.41
N GLU A 103 21.64 -21.00 -7.19
CA GLU A 103 22.34 -20.29 -6.11
C GLU A 103 23.55 -21.13 -5.62
N GLN A 104 24.20 -21.80 -6.59
CA GLN A 104 25.46 -22.53 -6.54
C GLN A 104 26.19 -22.36 -7.89
N ASN A 105 26.21 -21.15 -8.43
CA ASN A 105 27.35 -20.76 -9.25
C ASN A 105 27.94 -19.49 -8.66
N THR A 106 28.96 -19.69 -7.82
CA THR A 106 29.91 -18.65 -7.39
C THR A 106 30.74 -18.17 -8.59
N GLY A 107 30.09 -17.82 -9.69
CA GLY A 107 30.68 -17.10 -10.81
C GLY A 107 30.91 -15.67 -10.36
N ARG A 108 32.18 -15.28 -10.25
CA ARG A 108 32.55 -13.91 -9.91
C ARG A 108 32.25 -13.03 -11.12
N PHE A 109 31.47 -11.97 -10.94
CA PHE A 109 31.33 -10.98 -12.01
C PHE A 109 32.64 -10.20 -12.16
N CYS A 110 33.05 -9.91 -13.40
CA CYS A 110 34.18 -9.05 -13.67
C CYS A 110 33.90 -7.64 -13.12
N PRO A 111 34.68 -7.12 -12.17
CA PRO A 111 34.41 -5.83 -11.52
C PRO A 111 34.57 -4.63 -12.48
N TYR A 112 35.15 -4.85 -13.65
CA TYR A 112 35.41 -3.79 -14.63
C TYR A 112 34.35 -3.67 -15.73
N CYS A 113 33.63 -4.76 -16.05
CA CYS A 113 32.68 -4.76 -17.18
C CYS A 113 31.36 -5.51 -16.91
N GLY A 114 31.23 -6.14 -15.73
CA GLY A 114 30.01 -6.83 -15.31
C GLY A 114 29.78 -8.19 -15.99
N GLU A 115 30.71 -8.67 -16.82
CA GLU A 115 30.58 -10.01 -17.43
C GLU A 115 30.70 -11.11 -16.36
N PRO A 116 29.85 -12.15 -16.36
CA PRO A 116 30.05 -13.32 -15.51
C PRO A 116 31.37 -14.01 -15.88
N VAL A 117 32.19 -14.32 -14.88
CA VAL A 117 33.48 -14.99 -15.05
C VAL A 117 33.59 -16.14 -14.05
N GLU A 118 34.07 -17.30 -14.49
CA GLU A 118 34.30 -18.44 -13.58
C GLU A 118 35.49 -18.15 -12.65
N ALA A 119 35.50 -18.75 -11.46
CA ALA A 119 36.45 -18.43 -10.40
C ALA A 119 37.93 -18.71 -10.76
N GLU A 120 38.17 -19.51 -11.79
CA GLU A 120 39.49 -20.00 -12.21
C GLU A 120 40.16 -19.10 -13.28
N TYR A 121 39.41 -18.17 -13.88
CA TYR A 121 39.96 -17.29 -14.91
C TYR A 121 40.87 -16.22 -14.32
N ARG A 122 42.12 -16.20 -14.80
CA ARG A 122 43.11 -15.17 -14.44
C ARG A 122 42.86 -13.83 -15.14
N PHE A 123 42.14 -13.85 -16.27
CA PHE A 123 41.77 -12.68 -17.08
C PHE A 123 40.32 -12.79 -17.56
N CYS A 124 39.62 -11.66 -17.64
CA CYS A 124 38.25 -11.62 -18.16
C CYS A 124 38.25 -11.85 -19.70
N PRO A 125 37.43 -12.79 -20.23
CA PRO A 125 37.40 -13.10 -21.66
C PRO A 125 36.84 -11.96 -22.52
N LYS A 126 36.08 -11.03 -21.94
CA LYS A 126 35.46 -9.92 -22.66
C LYS A 126 36.33 -8.67 -22.71
N CYS A 127 36.92 -8.29 -21.58
CA CYS A 127 37.65 -7.02 -21.46
C CYS A 127 39.16 -7.17 -21.26
N GLY A 128 39.67 -8.40 -21.13
CA GLY A 128 41.09 -8.71 -21.02
C GLY A 128 41.76 -8.32 -19.69
N LYS A 129 41.04 -7.69 -18.75
CA LYS A 129 41.59 -7.27 -17.45
C LYS A 129 41.79 -8.47 -16.52
N SER A 130 42.86 -8.45 -15.73
CA SER A 130 43.16 -9.50 -14.76
C SER A 130 42.17 -9.50 -13.60
N MET A 131 41.76 -10.69 -13.16
CA MET A 131 40.87 -10.84 -12.01
C MET A 131 41.66 -10.61 -10.71
N PRO A 132 41.09 -9.92 -9.70
CA PRO A 132 41.73 -9.79 -8.40
C PRO A 132 41.83 -11.18 -7.75
N SER A 133 43.04 -11.61 -7.42
CA SER A 133 43.29 -12.86 -6.71
C SER A 133 42.64 -12.80 -5.32
N SER A 134 41.70 -13.71 -5.05
CA SER A 134 41.22 -13.94 -3.68
C SER A 134 42.36 -14.63 -2.91
N GLY A 135 43.09 -13.85 -2.13
CA GLY A 135 43.98 -14.38 -1.10
C GLY A 135 43.20 -15.05 0.02
#